data_AF-A0A973VZS9-F1
#
_entry.id   AF-A0A973VZS9-F1
#
_cell.length_a   1.000
_cell.length_b   1.000
_cell.length_c   1.000
_cell.angle_alpha   90.00
_cell.angle_beta   90.00
_cell.angle_gamma   90.00
#
_symmetry.space_group_name_H-M   'P 1'
#
loop_
_entity.id
_entity.type
_entity.pdbx_description
1 polymer ?
#
loop_
_entity_poly.entity_id
_entity_poly.type
_entity_poly.pdbx_seq_one_letter_code
_entity_poly.pdbx_strand_id
1 'polypeptide(L)' 'MTRKTYFSLIAREPDGEWSPQFGDYDRETVDAEKRDYIDHIGTTWPKGTEFKIITSNDTQASIDAAIVALST' A
#
# COMPACT_ATOMS: atom_id res chain seq x y z
N MET A 1 3.18 16.57 -19.99
CA MET A 1 4.01 15.93 -18.96
C MET A 1 3.40 14.57 -18.69
N THR A 2 4.14 13.48 -18.95
CA THR A 2 3.66 12.12 -18.62
C THR A 2 3.60 12.04 -17.10
N ARG A 3 2.41 11.93 -16.50
CA ARG A 3 2.27 11.73 -15.05
C ARG A 3 2.99 10.42 -14.73
N LYS A 4 4.03 10.49 -13.91
CA LYS A 4 4.69 9.29 -13.40
C LYS A 4 3.68 8.52 -12.56
N THR A 5 3.62 7.21 -12.74
CA THR A 5 2.77 6.34 -11.92
C THR A 5 3.31 6.36 -10.49
N TYR A 6 2.44 6.66 -9.53
CA TYR A 6 2.78 6.56 -8.12
C TYR A 6 2.31 5.21 -7.60
N PHE A 7 3.19 4.48 -6.94
CA PHE A 7 2.92 3.17 -6.36
C PHE A 7 2.73 3.35 -4.86
N SER A 8 1.64 2.83 -4.30
CA SER A 8 1.37 2.90 -2.86
C SER A 8 1.22 1.50 -2.30
N LEU A 9 1.98 1.20 -1.26
CA LEU A 9 1.81 0.03 -0.42
C LEU A 9 0.68 0.30 0.57
N ILE A 10 -0.33 -0.56 0.52
CA ILE A 10 -1.46 -0.55 1.44
C ILE A 10 -1.43 -1.83 2.28
N ALA A 11 -1.78 -1.69 3.55
CA ALA A 11 -1.94 -2.77 4.49
C ALA A 11 -3.42 -2.91 4.86
N ARG A 12 -3.91 -4.14 4.92
CA ARG A 12 -5.21 -4.44 5.49
C ARG A 12 -4.98 -5.05 6.86
N GLU A 13 -5.40 -4.33 7.90
CA GLU A 13 -5.31 -4.85 9.26
C GLU A 13 -6.46 -5.85 9.53
N PRO A 14 -6.40 -6.61 10.63
CA PRO A 14 -7.45 -7.57 10.98
C PRO A 14 -8.83 -6.94 11.21
N ASP A 15 -8.92 -5.62 11.36
CA ASP A 15 -10.19 -4.86 11.37
C ASP A 15 -10.89 -4.82 9.99
N GLY A 16 -10.17 -5.20 8.94
CA GLY A 16 -10.66 -5.33 7.58
C GLY A 16 -10.50 -4.08 6.72
N GLU A 17 -9.96 -2.98 7.26
CA GLU A 17 -9.77 -1.73 6.53
C GLU A 17 -8.40 -1.67 5.85
N TRP A 18 -8.38 -1.15 4.63
CA TRP A 18 -7.14 -0.90 3.88
C TRP A 18 -6.61 0.49 4.21
N SER A 19 -5.34 0.58 4.62
CA SER A 19 -4.67 1.82 4.97
C SER A 19 -3.36 1.98 4.20
N PRO A 20 -3.04 3.17 3.67
CA PRO A 20 -1.77 3.42 3.00
C PRO A 20 -0.64 3.49 4.02
N GLN A 21 0.49 2.84 3.71
CA GLN A 21 1.65 2.77 4.60
C GLN A 21 2.89 3.42 4.01
N PHE A 22 3.13 3.18 2.71
CA PHE A 22 4.29 3.69 2.02
C PHE A 22 3.93 4.01 0.57
N GLY A 23 4.66 4.91 -0.08
CA GLY A 23 4.49 5.14 -1.50
C GLY A 23 5.70 5.79 -2.14
N ASP A 24 5.99 5.38 -3.37
CA ASP A 24 7.10 5.89 -4.16
C ASP A 24 6.73 5.88 -5.65
N TYR A 25 7.47 6.65 -6.44
CA TYR A 25 7.43 6.59 -7.90
C TYR A 25 8.18 5.38 -8.47
N ASP A 26 9.05 4.77 -7.68
CA ASP A 26 9.76 3.54 -8.03
C ASP A 26 9.06 2.29 -7.47
N ARG A 27 8.63 1.41 -8.37
CA ARG A 27 8.00 0.14 -8.02
C ARG A 27 8.93 -0.79 -7.27
N GLU A 28 10.23 -0.80 -7.58
CA GLU A 28 11.18 -1.70 -6.91
C GLU A 28 11.35 -1.33 -5.43
N THR A 29 11.43 -0.03 -5.14
CA THR A 29 11.42 0.49 -3.77
C THR A 29 10.17 0.06 -3.00
N VAL A 30 8.97 0.18 -3.59
CA VAL A 30 7.72 -0.25 -2.93
C VAL A 30 7.64 -1.78 -2.76
N ASP A 31 8.14 -2.55 -3.73
CA ASP A 31 8.23 -4.01 -3.63
C ASP A 31 9.21 -4.45 -2.54
N ALA A 32 10.33 -3.74 -2.36
CA ALA A 32 11.29 -4.00 -1.29
C ALA A 32 10.67 -3.73 0.08
N GLU A 33 10.00 -2.58 0.26
CA GLU A 33 9.29 -2.23 1.49
C GLU A 33 8.21 -3.26 1.83
N LYS A 34 7.45 -3.72 0.82
CA LYS A 34 6.45 -4.77 1.01
C LYS A 34 7.05 -6.06 1.55
N ARG A 35 8.24 -6.47 1.09
CA ARG A 35 8.91 -7.69 1.57
C ARG A 35 9.33 -7.55 3.03
N ASP A 36 9.90 -6.40 3.38
CA ASP A 36 10.26 -6.08 4.77
C ASP A 36 9.03 -6.18 5.69
N TYR A 37 7.89 -5.63 5.27
CA TYR A 37 6.67 -5.66 6.06
C TYR A 37 6.13 -7.08 6.25
N ILE A 38 6.20 -7.91 5.20
CA ILE A 38 5.83 -9.33 5.27
C ILE A 38 6.74 -10.09 6.23
N ASP A 39 8.05 -9.86 6.18
CA ASP A 39 9.04 -10.49 7.06
C ASP A 39 8.83 -10.10 8.53
N HIS A 40 8.27 -8.91 8.76
CA HIS A 40 7.92 -8.41 10.09
C HIS A 40 6.47 -8.73 10.55
N ILE A 41 5.72 -9.57 9.83
CA ILE A 41 4.43 -10.08 10.31
C ILE A 41 4.62 -10.93 11.57
N GLY A 42 3.81 -10.65 12.59
CA GLY A 42 3.85 -11.30 13.89
C GLY A 42 4.85 -10.66 14.87
N THR A 43 5.59 -9.63 14.45
CA THR A 43 6.43 -8.79 15.32
C THR A 43 5.97 -7.34 15.29
N THR A 44 6.14 -6.66 14.14
CA THR A 44 5.71 -5.27 13.93
C THR A 44 4.27 -5.21 13.43
N TRP A 45 3.93 -6.10 12.48
CA TRP A 45 2.59 -6.15 11.89
C TRP A 45 1.75 -7.27 12.54
N PRO A 46 0.46 -7.04 12.81
CA PRO A 46 -0.42 -8.09 13.31
C PRO A 46 -0.44 -9.33 12.41
N LYS A 47 -0.61 -10.51 13.01
CA LYS A 47 -0.87 -11.72 12.21
C LYS A 47 -2.20 -11.56 11.47
N GLY A 48 -2.20 -11.86 10.18
CA GLY A 48 -3.37 -11.68 9.32
C GLY A 48 -3.39 -10.35 8.58
N THR A 49 -2.41 -9.47 8.78
CA THR A 49 -2.26 -8.28 7.94
C THR A 49 -1.98 -8.68 6.49
N GLU A 50 -2.75 -8.13 5.55
CA GLU A 50 -2.55 -8.34 4.10
C GLU A 50 -1.87 -7.12 3.48
N PHE A 51 -0.94 -7.31 2.54
CA PHE A 51 -0.26 -6.20 1.85
C PHE A 51 -0.50 -6.21 0.35
N LYS A 52 -0.90 -5.07 -0.21
CA LYS A 52 -1.10 -4.86 -1.66
C LYS A 52 -0.39 -3.60 -2.13
N ILE A 53 -0.05 -3.57 -3.40
CA ILE A 53 0.48 -2.38 -4.06
C ILE A 53 -0.58 -1.89 -5.04
N ILE A 54 -0.98 -0.63 -4.91
CA ILE A 54 -1.90 0.03 -5.83
C ILE A 54 -1.16 1.10 -6.61
N THR A 55 -1.72 1.48 -7.76
CA THR A 55 -1.26 2.62 -8.55
C THR A 55 -2.26 3.76 -8.45
N SER A 56 -1.75 4.97 -8.26
CA SER A 56 -2.57 6.17 -8.13
C SER A 56 -1.78 7.41 -8.59
N ASN A 57 -2.34 8.60 -8.38
CA ASN A 57 -1.53 9.82 -8.38
C ASN A 57 -0.91 10.00 -6.98
N ASP A 58 0.10 10.84 -6.87
CA ASP A 58 0.80 11.17 -5.62
C ASP A 58 0.00 12.08 -4.67
N THR A 59 -1.33 12.08 -4.77
CA THR A 59 -2.22 12.84 -3.89
C THR A 59 -2.99 11.90 -2.98
N GLN A 60 -3.10 12.28 -1.70
CA GLN A 60 -3.84 11.50 -0.71
C GLN A 60 -5.26 11.16 -1.20
N ALA A 61 -5.97 12.13 -1.78
CA ALA A 61 -7.31 11.90 -2.33
C ALA A 61 -7.35 10.84 -3.46
N SER A 62 -6.30 10.71 -4.27
CA SER A 62 -6.23 9.66 -5.30
C SER A 62 -5.95 8.29 -4.70
N ILE A 63 -5.11 8.24 -3.67
CA ILE A 63 -4.79 7.02 -2.93
C ILE A 63 -6.04 6.52 -2.20
N ASP A 64 -6.73 7.40 -1.49
CA ASP A 64 -7.98 7.09 -0.77
C ASP A 64 -9.05 6.58 -1.74
N ALA A 65 -9.22 7.22 -2.90
CA ALA A 65 -10.17 6.77 -3.92
C ALA A 65 -9.82 5.37 -4.47
N ALA A 66 -8.53 5.08 -4.69
CA ALA A 66 -8.07 3.77 -5.14
C ALA A 66 -8.24 2.69 -4.05
N ILE A 67 -8.08 3.05 -2.78
CA ILE A 67 -8.36 2.18 -1.64
C ILE A 67 -9.87 1.86 -1.55
N VAL A 68 -10.73 2.87 -1.64
CA VAL A 68 -12.20 2.69 -1.61
C VAL A 68 -12.65 1.77 -2.75
N ALA A 69 -12.05 1.90 -3.93
CA ALA A 69 -12.36 1.04 -5.08
C ALA A 69 -11.97 -0.44 -4.87
N LEU A 70 -11.08 -0.76 -3.93
CA LEU A 70 -10.73 -2.15 -3.58
C LEU A 70 -11.67 -2.79 -2.55
N SER A 71 -12.39 -1.98 -1.79
CA SER A 71 -13.33 -2.42 -0.77
C SER A 71 -14.77 -2.59 -1.30
N THR A 72 -14.99 -2.31 -2.58
CA THR A 72 -16.27 -2.51 -3.30
C THR A 72 -16.25 -3.83 -4.06
#